data_AF-A0A966SKS6-F1
#
_entry.id   AF-A0A966SKS6-F1
#
_cell.length_a   1.000
_cell.length_b   1.000
_cell.length_c   1.000
_cell.angle_alpha   90.00
_cell.angle_beta   90.00
_cell.angle_gamma   90.00
#
_symmetry.space_group_name_H-M   'P 1'
#
loop_
_entity.id
_entity.type
_entity.pdbx_description
1 polymer ?
#
loop_
_entity_poly.entity_id
_entity_poly.type
_entity_poly.pdbx_seq_one_letter_code
_entity_poly.pdbx_strand_id
1 'polypeptide(L)'
;MSGPLPAAEPTDKLAAVGNAGEAFVFKTSWKGERITLPPGFAPAMKLKGIEEIRFAPGMFQPQSDSFFSYAIVFSVAKDQALSPEVIQREILVYYQGLAESVSKSQGRTVDAGKFTFKLDRAKQATGAPAQLPPTTPVTQYAGELDW
;
A
#
# COMPACT_ATOMS: atom_id res chain seq x y z
N MET A 1 -32.93 -15.34 -25.54
CA MET A 1 -31.73 -14.60 -26.00
C MET A 1 -31.43 -13.53 -24.97
N SER A 2 -30.54 -13.83 -24.02
CA SER A 2 -30.15 -12.92 -22.95
C SER A 2 -28.87 -12.22 -23.39
N GLY A 3 -28.95 -10.91 -23.64
CA GLY A 3 -27.76 -10.07 -23.87
C GLY A 3 -26.98 -9.89 -22.57
N PRO A 4 -25.64 -9.73 -22.62
CA PRO A 4 -24.85 -9.53 -21.41
C PRO A 4 -25.14 -8.15 -20.80
N LEU A 5 -25.23 -8.14 -19.45
CA LEU A 5 -25.27 -6.94 -18.64
C LEU A 5 -24.04 -6.07 -18.90
N PRO A 6 -24.17 -4.73 -19.00
CA PRO A 6 -23.00 -3.86 -19.12
C PRO A 6 -22.17 -3.93 -17.84
N ALA A 7 -20.87 -4.13 -17.99
CA ALA A 7 -19.90 -3.89 -16.93
C ALA A 7 -19.96 -2.40 -16.58
N ALA A 8 -20.47 -2.08 -15.39
CA ALA A 8 -20.32 -0.76 -14.82
C ALA A 8 -18.86 -0.63 -14.37
N GLU A 9 -18.04 0.02 -15.19
CA GLU A 9 -16.78 0.59 -14.73
C GLU A 9 -17.10 1.72 -13.75
N PRO A 10 -16.63 1.69 -12.49
CA PRO A 10 -16.68 2.88 -11.67
C PRO A 10 -15.61 3.85 -12.20
N THR A 11 -16.06 4.82 -12.99
CA THR A 11 -15.27 5.98 -13.39
C THR A 11 -15.11 6.92 -12.20
N ASP A 12 -14.35 6.51 -11.19
CA ASP A 12 -13.91 7.44 -10.15
C ASP A 12 -12.54 7.99 -10.54
N LYS A 13 -12.55 9.22 -11.09
CA LYS A 13 -11.33 10.00 -11.31
C LYS A 13 -10.79 10.40 -9.93
N LEU A 14 -9.99 9.54 -9.33
CA LEU A 14 -9.13 9.92 -8.22
C LEU A 14 -8.09 10.92 -8.73
N ALA A 15 -8.23 12.16 -8.25
CA ALA A 15 -7.40 13.28 -8.62
C ALA A 15 -5.93 13.01 -8.25
N ALA A 16 -5.07 13.03 -9.26
CA ALA A 16 -3.63 13.11 -9.07
C ALA A 16 -3.28 14.50 -8.52
N VAL A 17 -2.93 14.59 -7.24
CA VAL A 17 -2.27 15.78 -6.69
C VAL A 17 -1.09 15.35 -5.82
N GLY A 18 -0.01 14.94 -6.49
CA GLY A 18 1.31 14.87 -5.87
C GLY A 18 1.86 16.28 -5.62
N ASN A 19 2.63 16.45 -4.55
CA ASN A 19 3.31 17.72 -4.27
C ASN A 19 4.22 18.12 -5.44
N ALA A 20 4.20 19.40 -5.79
CA ALA A 20 5.08 19.99 -6.80
C ALA A 20 6.56 19.87 -6.36
N GLY A 21 7.25 18.84 -6.84
CA GLY A 21 8.67 18.60 -6.57
C GLY A 21 9.10 17.13 -6.49
N GLU A 22 8.15 16.18 -6.41
CA GLU A 22 8.48 14.77 -6.22
C GLU A 22 8.64 14.01 -7.54
N ALA A 23 9.88 13.69 -7.90
CA ALA A 23 10.26 13.02 -9.15
C ALA A 23 10.38 11.48 -9.04
N PHE A 24 9.87 10.87 -7.96
CA PHE A 24 9.92 9.42 -7.79
C PHE A 24 9.11 8.73 -8.91
N VAL A 25 9.66 7.68 -9.51
CA VAL A 25 9.00 6.88 -10.53
C VAL A 25 9.23 5.41 -10.24
N PHE A 26 8.17 4.70 -9.87
CA PHE A 26 8.21 3.24 -9.79
C PHE A 26 8.12 2.63 -11.20
N LYS A 27 9.28 2.24 -11.76
CA LYS A 27 9.38 1.57 -13.06
C LYS A 27 9.04 0.08 -12.97
N THR A 28 7.89 -0.30 -13.53
CA THR A 28 7.46 -1.70 -13.66
C THR A 28 6.42 -1.80 -14.77
N SER A 29 6.21 -3.00 -15.33
CA SER A 29 5.08 -3.30 -16.23
C SER A 29 3.76 -3.53 -15.49
N TRP A 30 3.80 -3.59 -14.15
CA TRP A 30 2.63 -3.80 -13.30
C TRP A 30 1.73 -2.56 -13.31
N LYS A 31 0.42 -2.78 -13.40
CA LYS A 31 -0.57 -1.71 -13.23
C LYS A 31 -0.53 -1.20 -11.79
N GLY A 32 -0.98 0.02 -11.56
CA GLY A 32 -0.96 0.57 -10.22
C GLY A 32 -1.55 1.95 -10.13
N GLU A 33 -1.48 2.49 -8.92
CA GLU A 33 -2.06 3.76 -8.55
C GLU A 33 -1.04 4.62 -7.82
N ARG A 34 -1.34 5.91 -7.75
CA ARG A 34 -0.58 6.89 -6.98
C ARG A 34 -1.54 7.73 -6.16
N ILE A 35 -1.31 7.76 -4.85
CA ILE A 35 -2.20 8.39 -3.88
C ILE A 35 -1.38 9.30 -2.97
N THR A 36 -1.98 10.40 -2.51
CA THR A 36 -1.37 11.28 -1.50
C THR A 36 -1.59 10.70 -0.11
N LEU A 37 -0.56 10.71 0.73
CA LEU A 37 -0.67 10.32 2.14
C LEU A 37 -1.09 11.52 3.00
N PRO A 38 -2.03 11.35 3.94
CA PRO A 38 -2.78 10.12 4.21
C PRO A 38 -3.85 9.85 3.12
N PRO A 39 -4.09 8.58 2.75
CA PRO A 39 -5.11 8.26 1.77
C PRO A 39 -6.51 8.50 2.37
N GLY A 40 -7.50 8.80 1.53
CA GLY A 40 -8.85 9.15 1.98
C GLY A 40 -9.53 8.07 2.84
N PHE A 41 -9.17 6.81 2.66
CA PHE A 41 -9.67 5.69 3.48
C PHE A 41 -8.95 5.53 4.83
N ALA A 42 -7.76 6.10 5.01
CA ALA A 42 -7.00 6.00 6.27
C ALA A 42 -6.57 7.40 6.78
N PRO A 43 -7.52 8.30 7.09
CA PRO A 43 -7.21 9.67 7.51
C PRO A 43 -6.48 9.76 8.86
N ALA A 44 -6.46 8.68 9.64
CA ALA A 44 -5.73 8.61 10.92
C ALA A 44 -4.22 8.32 10.75
N MET A 45 -3.75 8.07 9.53
CA MET A 45 -2.31 8.03 9.25
C MET A 45 -1.69 9.41 9.50
N LYS A 46 -0.43 9.42 9.95
CA LYS A 46 0.33 10.66 10.23
C LYS A 46 1.45 10.89 9.22
N LEU A 47 1.85 9.84 8.49
CA LEU A 47 2.79 9.99 7.37
C LEU A 47 2.19 10.87 6.28
N LYS A 48 3.04 11.74 5.73
CA LYS A 48 2.74 12.64 4.61
C LYS A 48 3.71 12.37 3.47
N GLY A 49 3.22 12.47 2.26
CA GLY A 49 4.00 12.19 1.06
C GLY A 49 3.13 11.53 0.01
N ILE A 50 3.71 10.60 -0.74
CA ILE A 50 3.00 9.83 -1.76
C ILE A 50 3.12 8.34 -1.50
N GLU A 51 2.08 7.65 -1.90
CA GLU A 51 2.05 6.21 -2.13
C GLU A 51 2.12 5.96 -3.63
N GLU A 52 3.00 5.05 -4.05
CA GLU A 52 2.89 4.37 -5.34
C GLU A 52 2.70 2.88 -5.10
N ILE A 53 1.52 2.37 -5.46
CA ILE A 53 1.18 0.96 -5.40
C ILE A 53 1.23 0.33 -6.78
N ARG A 54 1.68 -0.92 -6.85
CA ARG A 54 1.81 -1.73 -8.07
C ARG A 54 1.27 -3.12 -7.82
N PHE A 55 0.30 -3.50 -8.62
CA PHE A 55 -0.43 -4.75 -8.49
C PHE A 55 0.20 -5.83 -9.36
N ALA A 56 0.51 -6.99 -8.77
CA ALA A 56 1.02 -8.10 -9.56
C ALA A 56 -0.01 -8.49 -10.65
N PRO A 57 0.42 -8.96 -11.84
CA PRO A 57 -0.49 -9.28 -12.93
C PRO A 57 -1.62 -10.26 -12.56
N GLY A 58 -1.36 -11.17 -11.62
CA GLY A 58 -2.35 -12.14 -11.12
C GLY A 58 -3.04 -11.75 -9.82
N MET A 59 -2.90 -10.54 -9.30
CA MET A 59 -3.39 -10.21 -7.96
C MET A 59 -4.91 -10.40 -7.78
N PHE A 60 -5.69 -10.27 -8.86
CA PHE A 60 -7.15 -10.41 -8.87
C PHE A 60 -7.60 -11.81 -9.33
N GLN A 61 -6.67 -12.74 -9.51
CA GLN A 61 -6.92 -14.09 -10.02
C GLN A 61 -6.64 -15.11 -8.91
N PRO A 62 -7.67 -15.69 -8.24
CA PRO A 62 -7.48 -16.57 -7.08
C PRO A 62 -6.59 -17.80 -7.30
N GLN A 63 -6.42 -18.23 -8.55
CA GLN A 63 -5.60 -19.39 -8.92
C GLN A 63 -4.16 -19.01 -9.35
N SER A 64 -3.80 -17.72 -9.32
CA SER A 64 -2.45 -17.28 -9.66
C SER A 64 -1.51 -17.42 -8.47
N ASP A 65 -0.27 -17.80 -8.71
CA ASP A 65 0.82 -17.76 -7.71
C ASP A 65 1.06 -16.34 -7.15
N SER A 66 0.59 -15.31 -7.84
CA SER A 66 0.67 -13.90 -7.43
C SER A 66 -0.67 -13.34 -6.93
N PHE A 67 -1.62 -14.21 -6.59
CA PHE A 67 -2.90 -13.80 -6.03
C PHE A 67 -2.68 -12.95 -4.78
N PHE A 68 -3.42 -11.84 -4.67
CA PHE A 68 -3.33 -10.90 -3.56
C PHE A 68 -1.92 -10.33 -3.29
N SER A 69 -1.06 -10.30 -4.31
CA SER A 69 0.31 -9.78 -4.21
C SER A 69 0.44 -8.40 -4.88
N TYR A 70 1.12 -7.48 -4.20
CA TYR A 70 1.39 -6.13 -4.69
C TYR A 70 2.65 -5.57 -4.02
N ALA A 71 3.20 -4.51 -4.62
CA ALA A 71 4.30 -3.74 -4.08
C ALA A 71 3.82 -2.31 -3.80
N ILE A 72 4.22 -1.76 -2.66
CA ILE A 72 3.87 -0.41 -2.24
C ILE A 72 5.14 0.35 -1.87
N VAL A 73 5.24 1.60 -2.31
CA VAL A 73 6.31 2.51 -1.88
C VAL A 73 5.66 3.76 -1.28
N PHE A 74 5.96 4.00 -0.01
CA PHE A 74 5.72 5.28 0.63
C PHE A 74 6.96 6.15 0.49
N SER A 75 6.86 7.20 -0.32
CA SER A 75 7.88 8.23 -0.40
C SER A 75 7.47 9.38 0.53
N VAL A 76 8.24 9.56 1.59
CA VAL A 76 7.94 10.50 2.69
C VAL A 76 9.13 11.43 2.90
N ALA A 77 8.85 12.64 3.39
CA ALA A 77 9.90 13.63 3.69
C ALA A 77 10.87 13.14 4.79
N LYS A 78 12.15 13.51 4.67
CA LYS A 78 13.25 13.03 5.55
C LYS A 78 13.13 13.45 7.02
N ASP A 79 12.36 14.49 7.30
CA ASP A 79 12.08 14.99 8.65
C ASP A 79 11.04 14.14 9.40
N GLN A 80 10.37 13.22 8.72
CA GLN A 80 9.47 12.26 9.34
C GLN A 80 10.25 11.05 9.86
N ALA A 81 10.11 10.78 11.16
CA ALA A 81 10.76 9.62 11.78
C ALA A 81 10.13 8.31 11.29
N LEU A 82 10.96 7.43 10.71
CA LEU A 82 10.58 6.07 10.31
C LEU A 82 11.13 5.03 11.30
N SER A 83 10.78 5.16 12.58
CA SER A 83 11.09 4.12 13.57
C SER A 83 10.21 2.88 13.35
N PRO A 84 10.61 1.70 13.86
CA PRO A 84 9.79 0.49 13.79
C PRO A 84 8.36 0.70 14.33
N GLU A 85 8.22 1.45 15.42
CA GLU A 85 6.94 1.73 16.07
C GLU A 85 6.05 2.61 15.19
N VAL A 86 6.64 3.57 14.47
CA VAL A 86 5.92 4.39 13.49
C VAL A 86 5.47 3.53 12.33
N ILE A 87 6.36 2.73 11.74
CA ILE A 87 6.03 1.84 10.63
C ILE A 87 4.89 0.89 11.02
N GLN A 88 5.01 0.23 12.19
CA GLN A 88 4.00 -0.69 12.67
C GLN A 88 2.63 -0.02 12.84
N ARG A 89 2.60 1.17 13.46
CA ARG A 89 1.35 1.91 13.68
C ARG A 89 0.71 2.40 12.38
N GLU A 90 1.52 2.95 11.47
CA GLU A 90 1.02 3.52 10.20
C GLU A 90 0.47 2.43 9.29
N ILE A 91 1.15 1.27 9.21
CA ILE A 91 0.67 0.12 8.43
C ILE A 91 -0.61 -0.47 9.01
N LEU A 92 -0.72 -0.59 10.34
CA LEU A 92 -1.95 -1.05 10.98
C LEU A 92 -3.14 -0.13 10.64
N VAL A 93 -2.96 1.18 10.84
CA VAL A 93 -4.02 2.17 10.55
C VAL A 93 -4.40 2.19 9.07
N TYR A 94 -3.42 2.04 8.17
CA TYR A 94 -3.65 1.94 6.74
C TYR A 94 -4.62 0.80 6.41
N TYR A 95 -4.34 -0.42 6.89
CA TYR A 95 -5.17 -1.59 6.60
C TYR A 95 -6.50 -1.58 7.33
N GLN A 96 -6.58 -1.01 8.53
CA GLN A 96 -7.86 -0.82 9.22
C GLN A 96 -8.81 0.05 8.39
N GLY A 97 -8.34 1.22 7.96
CA GLY A 97 -9.13 2.13 7.13
C GLY A 97 -9.50 1.53 5.77
N LEU A 98 -8.56 0.79 5.15
CA LEU A 98 -8.82 0.10 3.89
C LEU A 98 -9.92 -0.96 4.03
N ALA A 99 -9.84 -1.81 5.06
CA ALA A 99 -10.82 -2.86 5.29
C ALA A 99 -12.21 -2.30 5.57
N GLU A 100 -12.31 -1.23 6.37
CA GLU A 100 -13.58 -0.53 6.63
C GLU A 100 -14.18 0.06 5.35
N SER A 101 -13.36 0.75 4.56
CA SER A 101 -13.79 1.39 3.30
C SER A 101 -14.30 0.36 2.28
N VAL A 102 -13.54 -0.74 2.08
CA VAL A 102 -13.91 -1.81 1.15
C VAL A 102 -15.14 -2.59 1.66
N SER A 103 -15.22 -2.87 2.96
CA SER A 103 -16.39 -3.57 3.51
C SER A 103 -17.65 -2.74 3.35
N LYS A 104 -17.58 -1.44 3.66
CA LYS A 104 -18.70 -0.51 3.51
C LYS A 104 -19.18 -0.40 2.07
N SER A 105 -18.26 -0.33 1.09
CA SER A 105 -18.65 -0.28 -0.33
C SER A 105 -19.35 -1.57 -0.81
N GLN A 106 -19.13 -2.69 -0.10
CA GLN A 106 -19.81 -3.96 -0.33
C GLN A 106 -21.06 -4.15 0.55
N GLY A 107 -21.48 -3.14 1.32
CA GLY A 107 -22.63 -3.24 2.23
C GLY A 107 -22.38 -4.14 3.46
N ARG A 108 -21.12 -4.37 3.81
CA ARG A 108 -20.67 -5.18 4.95
C ARG A 108 -20.06 -4.29 6.03
N THR A 109 -19.99 -4.82 7.25
CA THR A 109 -19.26 -4.19 8.36
C THR A 109 -18.11 -5.09 8.76
N VAL A 110 -17.01 -4.48 9.21
CA VAL A 110 -15.82 -5.14 9.73
C VAL A 110 -15.42 -4.44 11.03
N ASP A 111 -14.98 -5.21 12.01
CA ASP A 111 -14.45 -4.69 13.27
C ASP A 111 -12.93 -4.57 13.17
N ALA A 112 -12.46 -3.64 12.35
CA ALA A 112 -11.04 -3.46 12.06
C ALA A 112 -10.22 -3.07 13.31
N GLY A 113 -10.87 -2.58 14.37
CA GLY A 113 -10.24 -2.31 15.66
C GLY A 113 -9.62 -3.54 16.32
N LYS A 114 -10.02 -4.75 15.92
CA LYS A 114 -9.42 -6.02 16.38
C LYS A 114 -8.13 -6.39 15.64
N PHE A 115 -7.83 -5.73 14.53
CA PHE A 115 -6.65 -6.09 13.74
C PHE A 115 -5.39 -5.82 14.54
N THR A 116 -4.39 -6.67 14.37
CA THR A 116 -3.08 -6.47 14.96
C THR A 116 -2.01 -6.59 13.88
N PHE A 117 -0.94 -5.80 14.01
CA PHE A 117 0.17 -5.84 13.09
C PHE A 117 1.46 -6.10 13.85
N LYS A 118 2.15 -7.18 13.49
CA LYS A 118 3.47 -7.53 14.02
C LYS A 118 4.53 -7.09 13.02
N LEU A 119 5.65 -6.60 13.53
CA LEU A 119 6.77 -6.16 12.72
C LEU A 119 8.08 -6.74 13.26
N ASP A 120 8.67 -7.66 12.50
CA ASP A 120 9.91 -8.34 12.86
C ASP A 120 11.06 -7.86 12.00
N ARG A 121 12.16 -7.44 12.64
CA ARG A 121 13.34 -7.01 11.89
C ARG A 121 14.04 -8.22 11.26
N ALA A 122 14.32 -8.14 9.97
CA ALA A 122 15.10 -9.16 9.29
C ALA A 122 16.54 -9.17 9.83
N LYS A 123 17.09 -10.37 10.08
CA LYS A 123 18.49 -10.55 10.52
C LYS A 123 19.49 -10.02 9.47
N GLN A 124 19.12 -10.14 8.20
CA GLN A 124 19.88 -9.63 7.07
C GLN A 124 18.90 -9.12 6.02
N ALA A 125 19.16 -7.94 5.46
CA ALA A 125 18.40 -7.46 4.31
C ALA A 125 18.79 -8.28 3.07
N THR A 126 17.80 -8.84 2.38
CA THR A 126 17.97 -9.66 1.17
C THR A 126 17.24 -9.00 0.02
N GLY A 127 17.78 -9.08 -1.21
CA GLY A 127 17.13 -8.49 -2.38
C GLY A 127 17.23 -6.96 -2.44
N ALA A 128 18.16 -6.36 -1.69
CA ALA A 128 18.49 -4.95 -1.85
C ALA A 128 18.97 -4.68 -3.30
N PRO A 129 18.54 -3.59 -3.95
CA PRO A 129 18.95 -3.28 -5.30
C PRO A 129 20.48 -3.25 -5.45
N ALA A 130 21.00 -3.89 -6.50
CA ALA A 130 22.43 -3.96 -6.79
C ALA A 130 23.11 -2.59 -6.97
N GLN A 131 22.33 -1.53 -7.20
CA GLN A 131 22.79 -0.16 -7.46
C GLN A 131 22.70 0.77 -6.25
N LEU A 132 22.43 0.25 -5.05
CA LEU A 132 22.52 1.08 -3.85
C LEU A 132 23.99 1.40 -3.54
N PRO A 133 24.34 2.67 -3.25
CA PRO A 133 25.66 3.00 -2.72
C PRO A 133 25.95 2.13 -1.49
N PRO A 134 27.15 1.53 -1.37
CA PRO A 134 27.48 0.60 -0.27
C PRO A 134 27.28 1.17 1.13
N THR A 135 27.28 2.49 1.26
CA THR A 135 27.09 3.24 2.51
C THR A 135 25.63 3.50 2.85
N THR A 136 24.68 3.12 2.00
CA THR A 136 23.25 3.35 2.24
C THR A 136 22.73 2.29 3.19
N PRO A 137 22.35 2.64 4.44
CA PRO A 137 21.81 1.66 5.36
C PRO A 137 20.44 1.19 4.87
N VAL A 138 20.31 -0.11 4.61
CA VAL A 138 19.03 -0.75 4.32
C VAL A 138 18.57 -1.50 5.56
N THR A 139 17.37 -1.18 6.03
CA THR A 139 16.72 -1.97 7.08
C THR A 139 15.50 -2.64 6.49
N GLN A 140 15.42 -3.95 6.66
CA GLN A 140 14.30 -4.76 6.20
C GLN A 140 13.53 -5.29 7.40
N TYR A 141 12.21 -5.28 7.28
CA TYR A 141 11.28 -5.87 8.23
C TYR A 141 10.34 -6.83 7.49
N ALA A 142 9.86 -7.85 8.20
CA ALA A 142 8.72 -8.65 7.80
C ALA A 142 7.52 -8.20 8.66
N GLY A 143 6.39 -7.94 8.02
CA GLY A 143 5.17 -7.54 8.68
C GLY A 143 4.09 -8.58 8.49
N GLU A 144 3.34 -8.87 9.55
CA GLU A 144 2.17 -9.77 9.52
C GLU A 144 0.96 -9.04 10.09
N LEU A 145 -0.09 -8.95 9.30
CA LEU A 145 -1.38 -8.40 9.72
C LEU A 145 -2.32 -9.57 10.04
N ASP A 146 -2.91 -9.53 11.22
CA ASP A 146 -4.00 -10.41 11.64
C ASP A 146 -5.31 -9.64 11.45
N TRP A 147 -6.15 -10.09 10.50
CA TRP A 147 -7.32 -9.37 9.97
C TRP A 147 -8.59 -10.23 9.92
#